data_AF-A0A9P7QCL4-F1
#
_entry.id   AF-A0A9P7QCL4-F1
#
_cell.length_a   1.000
_cell.length_b   1.000
_cell.length_c   1.000
_cell.angle_alpha   90.00
_cell.angle_beta   90.00
_cell.angle_gamma   90.00
#
_symmetry.space_group_name_H-M   'P 1'
#
loop_
_entity.id
_entity.type
_entity.pdbx_description
1 polymer ?
#
loop_
_entity_poly.entity_id
_entity_poly.type
_entity_poly.pdbx_seq_one_letter_code
_entity_poly.pdbx_strand_id
1 'polypeptide(L)'
;MPLATSHTALASIISSWEFTGNPSSGLRNVTFPFKIDGTQLRFQGVAGLTICGIGNQPNGPGGESIVRAQFISDYQLGTTTQDSNCRLVSGVPSDDTITCTVDFSGSYGAMYNIVVEQVKGTTWKATVVDTSNGKSVHIGSWTLPSTAGGIRPNELGYVRYYGPMGPGMCPPPLPRAEVIIYDPFSRTLGAG
;
A
#
# COMPACT_ATOMS: atom_id res chain seq x y z
N MET A 1 16.83 10.19 -10.80
CA MET A 1 15.48 10.78 -10.90
C MET A 1 14.52 9.62 -11.07
N PRO A 2 13.49 9.46 -10.23
CA PRO A 2 12.50 8.41 -10.43
C PRO A 2 11.73 8.71 -11.72
N LEU A 3 11.61 7.72 -12.59
CA LEU A 3 10.74 7.78 -13.74
C LEU A 3 9.28 7.73 -13.23
N ALA A 4 8.42 8.52 -13.84
CA ALA A 4 7.01 8.59 -13.49
C ALA A 4 6.20 8.33 -14.76
N THR A 5 5.22 7.45 -14.68
CA THR A 5 4.28 7.21 -15.77
C THR A 5 2.97 7.91 -15.44
N SER A 6 2.71 9.01 -16.13
CA SER A 6 1.43 9.72 -16.03
C SER A 6 0.34 8.96 -16.78
N HIS A 7 -0.73 8.60 -16.07
CA HIS A 7 -1.89 7.93 -16.64
C HIS A 7 -3.13 8.80 -16.43
N THR A 8 -3.81 9.19 -17.51
CA THR A 8 -5.09 9.90 -17.46
C THR A 8 -6.21 8.93 -17.80
N ALA A 9 -7.13 8.67 -16.87
CA ALA A 9 -8.23 7.74 -17.10
C ALA A 9 -9.56 8.23 -16.51
N LEU A 10 -10.67 7.81 -17.11
CA LEU A 10 -12.03 8.02 -16.61
C LEU A 10 -12.51 6.87 -15.70
N ALA A 11 -11.58 6.09 -15.13
CA ALA A 11 -11.88 4.85 -14.41
C ALA A 11 -10.75 4.47 -13.43
N SER A 12 -10.97 3.40 -12.66
CA SER A 12 -9.91 2.73 -11.91
C SER A 12 -8.75 2.35 -12.85
N ILE A 13 -7.53 2.66 -12.44
CA ILE A 13 -6.31 2.40 -13.23
C ILE A 13 -5.60 1.21 -12.59
N ILE A 14 -5.04 0.33 -13.42
CA ILE A 14 -4.06 -0.67 -12.99
C ILE A 14 -2.78 -0.36 -13.74
N SER A 15 -1.67 -0.30 -13.01
CA SER A 15 -0.33 -0.19 -13.56
C SER A 15 0.50 -1.39 -13.11
N SER A 16 1.62 -1.64 -13.77
CA SER A 16 2.62 -2.60 -13.30
C SER A 16 3.91 -1.86 -12.97
N TRP A 17 4.65 -2.37 -11.98
CA TRP A 17 5.98 -1.88 -11.64
C TRP A 17 6.97 -3.04 -11.62
N GLU A 18 8.23 -2.76 -11.95
CA GLU A 18 9.30 -3.73 -11.98
C GLU A 18 10.65 -3.07 -11.70
N PHE A 19 11.46 -3.71 -10.87
CA PHE A 19 12.87 -3.41 -10.63
C PHE A 19 13.72 -4.16 -11.65
N THR A 20 14.74 -3.50 -12.21
CA THR A 20 15.64 -4.13 -13.19
C THR A 20 16.55 -5.18 -12.55
N GLY A 21 16.77 -5.10 -11.23
CA GLY A 21 17.50 -6.07 -10.45
C GLY A 21 16.58 -7.08 -9.73
N ASN A 22 17.10 -8.30 -9.53
CA ASN A 22 16.38 -9.38 -8.86
C ASN A 22 17.27 -10.03 -7.78
N PRO A 23 17.39 -9.43 -6.59
CA PRO A 23 18.16 -10.01 -5.51
C PRO A 23 17.61 -11.40 -5.13
N SER A 24 18.49 -12.40 -4.99
CA SER A 24 18.08 -13.79 -4.73
C SER A 24 17.25 -13.95 -3.45
N SER A 25 17.45 -13.09 -2.45
CA SER A 25 16.67 -13.07 -1.21
C SER A 25 15.41 -12.18 -1.24
N GLY A 26 15.11 -11.58 -2.40
CA GLY A 26 14.09 -10.55 -2.57
C GLY A 26 14.50 -9.17 -2.05
N LEU A 27 13.66 -8.17 -2.32
CA LEU A 27 13.82 -6.81 -1.81
C LEU A 27 13.52 -6.78 -0.31
N ARG A 28 14.31 -6.01 0.46
CA ARG A 28 14.16 -5.83 1.92
C ARG A 28 13.37 -4.59 2.28
N ASN A 29 13.20 -3.69 1.32
CA ASN A 29 12.35 -2.52 1.42
C ASN A 29 11.88 -2.11 0.03
N VAL A 30 10.72 -1.48 -0.04
CA VAL A 30 10.24 -0.76 -1.21
C VAL A 30 9.56 0.52 -0.75
N THR A 31 9.84 1.62 -1.42
CA THR A 31 9.17 2.90 -1.21
C THR A 31 8.31 3.22 -2.42
N PHE A 32 7.02 3.43 -2.18
CA PHE A 32 6.04 3.80 -3.19
C PHE A 32 5.66 5.27 -3.04
N PRO A 33 5.94 6.11 -4.04
CA PRO A 33 5.47 7.49 -4.07
C PRO A 33 4.02 7.53 -4.57
N PHE A 34 3.15 8.14 -3.78
CA PHE A 34 1.72 8.22 -4.03
C PHE A 34 1.22 9.67 -4.02
N LYS A 35 0.20 9.90 -4.86
CA LYS A 35 -0.72 11.02 -4.76
C LYS A 35 -2.15 10.46 -4.82
N ILE A 36 -2.69 10.05 -3.67
CA ILE A 36 -4.00 9.37 -3.54
C ILE A 36 -4.08 8.15 -4.48
N ASP A 37 -3.51 7.02 -4.05
CA ASP A 37 -3.37 5.81 -4.87
C ASP A 37 -3.04 4.58 -3.99
N GLY A 38 -3.09 3.36 -4.55
CA GLY A 38 -2.70 2.12 -3.90
C GLY A 38 -1.82 1.22 -4.79
N THR A 39 -1.20 0.21 -4.18
CA THR A 39 -0.35 -0.77 -4.86
C THR A 39 -0.37 -2.13 -4.18
N GLN A 40 0.11 -3.14 -4.90
CA GLN A 40 0.28 -4.50 -4.44
C GLN A 40 1.75 -4.90 -4.43
N LEU A 41 2.06 -5.88 -3.59
CA LEU A 41 3.37 -6.46 -3.35
C LEU A 41 3.20 -7.97 -3.16
N ARG A 42 4.17 -8.77 -3.60
CA ARG A 42 4.28 -10.18 -3.22
C ARG A 42 5.57 -10.47 -2.52
N PHE A 43 5.51 -11.42 -1.60
CA PHE A 43 6.69 -11.97 -0.95
C PHE A 43 7.06 -13.32 -1.60
N GLN A 44 8.34 -13.66 -1.56
CA GLN A 44 8.80 -15.00 -1.92
C GLN A 44 8.32 -16.00 -0.85
N GLY A 45 8.01 -17.24 -1.24
CA GLY A 45 7.67 -18.32 -0.29
C GLY A 45 6.26 -18.24 0.34
N VAL A 46 5.41 -17.30 -0.08
CA VAL A 46 3.98 -17.20 0.29
C VAL A 46 3.12 -16.90 -0.94
N ALA A 47 1.87 -17.36 -0.96
CA ALA A 47 0.96 -17.23 -2.12
C ALA A 47 0.17 -15.91 -2.14
N GLY A 48 -0.12 -15.35 -0.96
CA GLY A 48 -0.91 -14.14 -0.78
C GLY A 48 -0.22 -12.85 -1.22
N LEU A 49 -1.00 -11.78 -1.13
CA LEU A 49 -0.63 -10.42 -1.52
C LEU A 49 -0.40 -9.56 -0.30
N THR A 50 0.36 -8.49 -0.47
CA THR A 50 0.33 -7.35 0.41
C THR A 50 -0.13 -6.14 -0.37
N ILE A 51 -1.04 -5.39 0.22
CA ILE A 51 -1.64 -4.20 -0.37
C ILE A 51 -1.24 -3.02 0.50
N CYS A 52 -0.82 -1.91 -0.11
CA CYS A 52 -0.64 -0.65 0.62
C CYS A 52 -1.14 0.51 -0.20
N GLY A 53 -1.58 1.58 0.45
CA GLY A 53 -2.12 2.72 -0.27
C GLY A 53 -2.65 3.82 0.63
N ILE A 54 -3.09 4.89 -0.01
CA ILE A 54 -3.56 6.11 0.62
C ILE A 54 -4.87 6.52 -0.03
N GLY A 55 -5.87 6.87 0.79
CA GLY A 55 -7.14 7.38 0.33
C GLY A 55 -7.61 8.58 1.16
N ASN A 56 -8.50 9.39 0.57
CA ASN A 56 -9.14 10.49 1.28
C ASN A 56 -10.25 9.94 2.19
N GLN A 57 -10.49 10.60 3.31
CA GLN A 57 -11.65 10.38 4.18
C GLN A 57 -12.54 11.63 4.18
N PRO A 58 -13.77 11.55 4.69
CA PRO A 58 -14.52 12.74 5.04
C PRO A 58 -13.66 13.68 5.90
N ASN A 59 -13.78 14.99 5.66
CA ASN A 59 -13.07 15.97 6.47
C ASN A 59 -13.46 15.82 7.94
N GLY A 60 -12.51 16.10 8.83
CA GLY A 60 -12.74 16.06 10.26
C GLY A 60 -13.71 17.15 10.72
N PRO A 61 -14.14 17.12 11.99
CA PRO A 61 -15.14 18.06 12.52
C PRO A 61 -14.75 19.53 12.40
N GLY A 62 -13.45 19.85 12.33
CA GLY A 62 -12.92 21.20 12.14
C GLY A 62 -12.74 21.61 10.67
N GLY A 63 -13.16 20.77 9.72
CA GLY A 63 -12.98 20.98 8.28
C GLY A 63 -11.61 20.56 7.76
N GLU A 64 -10.75 20.01 8.61
CA GLU A 64 -9.42 19.53 8.22
C GLU A 64 -9.50 18.29 7.31
N SER A 65 -8.61 18.22 6.33
CA SER A 65 -8.47 17.06 5.46
C SER A 65 -7.89 15.87 6.23
N ILE A 66 -8.53 14.71 6.09
CA ILE A 66 -8.15 13.46 6.75
C ILE A 66 -7.75 12.44 5.69
N VAL A 67 -6.52 11.97 5.81
CA VAL A 67 -5.94 10.98 4.92
C VAL A 67 -5.90 9.64 5.65
N ARG A 68 -6.33 8.58 4.97
CA ARG A 68 -6.25 7.19 5.44
C ARG A 68 -5.11 6.48 4.72
N ALA A 69 -4.16 5.96 5.48
CA ALA A 69 -3.16 5.02 4.95
C ALA A 69 -3.51 3.59 5.36
N GLN A 70 -3.26 2.64 4.46
CA GLN A 70 -3.56 1.23 4.64
C GLN A 70 -2.33 0.38 4.32
N PHE A 71 -2.21 -0.71 5.07
CA PHE A 71 -1.25 -1.77 4.85
C PHE A 71 -2.04 -3.05 5.17
N ILE A 72 -2.22 -3.94 4.19
CA ILE A 72 -2.99 -5.18 4.32
C ILE A 72 -2.14 -6.37 3.89
N SER A 73 -2.09 -7.41 4.71
CA SER A 73 -1.64 -8.76 4.34
C SER A 73 -2.88 -9.55 3.94
N ASP A 74 -2.97 -10.03 2.70
CA ASP A 74 -4.15 -10.69 2.15
C ASP A 74 -3.83 -12.14 1.74
N TYR A 75 -4.56 -13.11 2.30
CA TYR A 75 -4.34 -14.54 2.11
C TYR A 75 -2.89 -15.02 2.37
N GLN A 76 -2.21 -14.40 3.35
CA GLN A 76 -0.85 -14.80 3.73
C GLN A 76 -0.91 -15.68 4.99
N LEU A 77 -1.19 -16.96 4.79
CA LEU A 77 -1.44 -17.92 5.87
C LEU A 77 -0.32 -17.96 6.92
N GLY A 78 -0.64 -17.90 8.21
CA GLY A 78 0.27 -17.87 9.35
C GLY A 78 0.83 -16.48 9.70
N THR A 79 0.27 -15.41 9.12
CA THR A 79 0.70 -14.04 9.44
C THR A 79 0.15 -13.61 10.79
N THR A 80 0.98 -12.96 11.60
CA THR A 80 0.60 -12.48 12.94
C THR A 80 0.93 -11.00 13.13
N THR A 81 0.23 -10.34 14.05
CA THR A 81 0.51 -8.95 14.43
C THR A 81 0.29 -8.73 15.92
N GLN A 82 1.03 -7.79 16.49
CA GLN A 82 0.79 -7.22 17.84
C GLN A 82 0.53 -5.71 17.76
N ASP A 83 0.39 -5.19 16.55
CA ASP A 83 0.32 -3.77 16.28
C ASP A 83 -1.09 -3.24 16.51
N SER A 84 -1.19 -2.14 17.25
CA SER A 84 -2.48 -1.56 17.64
C SER A 84 -3.29 -1.02 16.47
N ASN A 85 -2.65 -0.74 15.32
CA ASN A 85 -3.32 -0.27 14.12
C ASN A 85 -3.87 -1.43 13.27
N CYS A 86 -3.56 -2.67 13.62
CA CYS A 86 -3.83 -3.86 12.83
C CYS A 86 -4.91 -4.74 13.44
N ARG A 87 -5.74 -5.34 12.60
CA ARG A 87 -6.80 -6.28 13.00
C ARG A 87 -6.81 -7.49 12.07
N LEU A 88 -7.00 -8.67 12.66
CA LEU A 88 -7.33 -9.89 11.93
C LEU A 88 -8.79 -9.79 11.49
N VAL A 89 -9.06 -10.08 10.22
CA VAL A 89 -10.43 -10.13 9.69
C VAL A 89 -10.99 -11.53 9.93
N SER A 90 -11.95 -11.68 10.84
CA SER A 90 -12.61 -12.96 11.13
C SER A 90 -13.77 -13.25 10.17
N GLY A 91 -13.99 -14.53 9.83
CA GLY A 91 -15.17 -14.99 9.09
C GLY A 91 -14.95 -15.35 7.60
N VAL A 92 -13.70 -15.38 7.12
CA VAL A 92 -13.36 -15.90 5.78
C VAL A 92 -12.73 -17.30 5.94
N PRO A 93 -13.13 -18.33 5.16
CA PRO A 93 -12.64 -19.71 5.29
C PRO A 93 -11.13 -19.97 5.05
N SER A 94 -10.30 -18.91 4.96
CA SER A 94 -8.83 -18.96 4.83
C SER A 94 -8.11 -17.80 5.58
N ASP A 95 -8.80 -17.25 6.59
CA ASP A 95 -8.39 -16.74 7.92
C ASP A 95 -7.07 -15.98 8.23
N ASP A 96 -6.19 -15.62 7.30
CA ASP A 96 -4.99 -14.81 7.62
C ASP A 96 -4.88 -13.48 6.84
N THR A 97 -5.99 -12.75 6.80
CA THR A 97 -5.97 -11.35 6.36
C THR A 97 -5.80 -10.43 7.56
N ILE A 98 -4.68 -9.68 7.57
CA ILE A 98 -4.42 -8.62 8.54
C ILE A 98 -4.60 -7.29 7.84
N THR A 99 -5.49 -6.46 8.36
CA THR A 99 -5.72 -5.09 7.87
C THR A 99 -5.18 -4.11 8.89
N CYS A 100 -4.24 -3.27 8.48
CA CYS A 100 -3.77 -2.13 9.26
C CYS A 100 -4.19 -0.83 8.60
N THR A 101 -4.68 0.09 9.41
CA THR A 101 -5.21 1.36 8.91
C THR A 101 -4.94 2.45 9.92
N VAL A 102 -4.56 3.62 9.43
CA VAL A 102 -4.38 4.82 10.23
C VAL A 102 -4.97 6.02 9.50
N ASP A 103 -5.73 6.83 10.22
CA ASP A 103 -6.22 8.12 9.78
C ASP A 103 -5.36 9.22 10.39
N PHE A 104 -4.97 10.21 9.58
CA PHE A 104 -4.16 11.33 10.02
C PHE A 104 -4.53 12.60 9.27
N SER A 105 -4.34 13.75 9.92
CA SER A 105 -4.50 15.05 9.26
C SER A 105 -3.39 15.24 8.23
N GLY A 106 -3.78 15.51 6.98
CA GLY A 106 -2.88 15.66 5.84
C GLY A 106 -3.58 16.28 4.64
N SER A 107 -2.80 16.92 3.76
CA SER A 107 -3.34 17.52 2.53
C SER A 107 -3.60 16.47 1.45
N TYR A 108 -4.73 16.56 0.77
CA TYR A 108 -5.04 15.74 -0.42
C TYR A 108 -4.18 16.09 -1.63
N GLY A 109 -3.55 17.28 -1.64
CA GLY A 109 -2.63 17.70 -2.69
C GLY A 109 -1.18 17.24 -2.47
N ALA A 110 -0.86 16.73 -1.28
CA ALA A 110 0.50 16.35 -0.93
C ALA A 110 0.92 15.03 -1.58
N MET A 111 2.22 14.92 -1.84
CA MET A 111 2.89 13.69 -2.23
C MET A 111 3.30 12.95 -0.97
N TYR A 112 2.96 11.67 -0.89
CA TYR A 112 3.29 10.81 0.24
C TYR A 112 4.09 9.60 -0.23
N ASN A 113 5.06 9.16 0.57
CA ASN A 113 5.74 7.90 0.35
C ASN A 113 5.22 6.86 1.34
N ILE A 114 4.75 5.69 0.89
CA ILE A 114 4.66 4.53 1.77
C ILE A 114 5.95 3.75 1.67
N VAL A 115 6.64 3.63 2.81
CA VAL A 115 7.84 2.84 2.98
C VAL A 115 7.44 1.52 3.61
N VAL A 116 7.60 0.42 2.87
CA VAL A 116 7.47 -0.95 3.37
C VAL A 116 8.87 -1.49 3.60
N GLU A 117 9.20 -1.89 4.82
CA GLU A 117 10.54 -2.37 5.17
C GLU A 117 10.52 -3.55 6.13
N GLN A 118 11.48 -4.45 5.97
CA GLN A 118 11.72 -5.54 6.89
C GLN A 118 12.47 -5.01 8.12
N VAL A 119 11.90 -5.20 9.31
CA VAL A 119 12.47 -4.67 10.56
C VAL A 119 13.20 -5.75 11.36
N LYS A 120 12.75 -7.02 11.29
CA LYS A 120 13.40 -8.15 11.98
C LYS A 120 12.87 -9.47 11.43
N GLY A 121 13.73 -10.42 11.07
CA GLY A 121 13.28 -11.74 10.59
C GLY A 121 12.30 -11.59 9.42
N THR A 122 11.08 -12.10 9.56
CA THR A 122 9.97 -11.95 8.60
C THR A 122 8.93 -10.90 9.02
N THR A 123 9.29 -10.01 9.94
CA THR A 123 8.47 -8.86 10.37
C THR A 123 8.67 -7.68 9.44
N TRP A 124 7.56 -7.15 8.94
CA TRP A 124 7.48 -6.03 8.03
C TRP A 124 6.68 -4.89 8.65
N LYS A 125 7.09 -3.67 8.34
CA LYS A 125 6.47 -2.43 8.82
C LYS A 125 6.18 -1.54 7.62
N ALA A 126 5.03 -0.86 7.65
CA ALA A 126 4.73 0.22 6.72
C ALA A 126 4.60 1.57 7.42
N THR A 127 5.15 2.60 6.80
CA THR A 127 5.11 3.98 7.28
C THR A 127 4.76 4.90 6.12
N VAL A 128 3.81 5.81 6.32
CA VAL A 128 3.53 6.88 5.36
C VAL A 128 4.35 8.12 5.73
N VAL A 129 4.97 8.76 4.75
CA VAL A 129 5.81 9.95 4.93
C VAL A 129 5.32 11.04 3.99
N ASP A 130 4.91 12.17 4.55
CA ASP A 130 4.62 13.37 3.77
C ASP A 130 5.94 13.97 3.26
N THR A 131 6.09 14.01 1.94
CA THR A 131 7.34 14.46 1.31
C THR A 131 7.55 15.97 1.41
N SER A 132 6.50 16.74 1.69
CA SER A 132 6.57 18.20 1.77
C SER A 132 7.16 18.70 3.10
N ASN A 133 6.96 17.95 4.19
CA ASN A 133 7.37 18.34 5.54
C ASN A 133 8.13 17.24 6.29
N GLY A 134 8.28 16.05 5.71
CA GLY A 134 8.99 14.92 6.30
C GLY A 134 8.24 14.21 7.43
N LYS A 135 7.00 14.60 7.74
CA LYS A 135 6.20 13.99 8.80
C LYS A 135 5.89 12.54 8.46
N SER A 136 6.21 11.64 9.38
CA SER A 136 5.97 10.20 9.23
C SER A 136 4.85 9.73 10.15
N VAL A 137 3.98 8.85 9.66
CA VAL A 137 2.95 8.17 10.43
C VAL A 137 3.09 6.66 10.25
N HIS A 138 3.17 5.94 11.37
CA HIS A 138 3.20 4.49 11.38
C HIS A 138 1.84 3.92 10.97
N ILE A 139 1.82 3.10 9.91
CA ILE A 139 0.57 2.51 9.40
C ILE A 139 0.28 1.21 10.16
N GLY A 140 1.28 0.34 10.27
CA GLY A 140 1.15 -0.96 10.93
C GLY A 140 2.35 -1.84 10.69
N SER A 141 2.35 -3.00 11.36
CA SER A 141 3.37 -4.03 11.23
C SER A 141 2.78 -5.42 11.44
N TRP A 142 3.36 -6.41 10.78
CA TRP A 142 3.02 -7.82 10.95
C TRP A 142 4.20 -8.72 10.59
N THR A 143 4.12 -9.96 11.00
CA THR A 143 5.14 -10.99 10.83
C THR A 143 4.60 -12.10 9.96
N LEU A 144 5.23 -12.30 8.81
CA LEU A 144 4.95 -13.42 7.90
C LEU A 144 5.52 -14.73 8.48
N PRO A 145 5.04 -15.91 8.03
CA PRO A 145 5.66 -17.19 8.37
C PRO A 145 7.15 -17.23 8.04
N SER A 146 7.90 -18.10 8.72
CA SER A 146 9.35 -18.27 8.50
C SER A 146 9.74 -18.72 7.10
N THR A 147 8.79 -19.25 6.32
CA THR A 147 8.99 -19.61 4.91
C THR A 147 9.04 -18.40 3.97
N ALA A 148 8.62 -17.22 4.45
CA ALA A 148 8.60 -16.01 3.65
C ALA A 148 10.01 -15.43 3.42
N GLY A 149 10.31 -15.12 2.15
CA GLY A 149 11.49 -14.36 1.75
C GLY A 149 11.21 -12.86 1.63
N GLY A 150 12.06 -12.16 0.88
CA GLY A 150 11.87 -10.75 0.56
C GLY A 150 10.74 -10.49 -0.44
N ILE A 151 10.49 -9.21 -0.70
CA ILE A 151 9.52 -8.74 -1.69
C ILE A 151 10.01 -9.11 -3.11
N ARG A 152 9.12 -9.58 -3.97
CA ARG A 152 9.42 -9.81 -5.39
C ARG A 152 9.65 -8.48 -6.12
N PRO A 153 10.57 -8.42 -7.09
CA PRO A 153 10.94 -7.17 -7.75
C PRO A 153 9.88 -6.61 -8.70
N ASN A 154 8.69 -7.20 -8.79
CA ASN A 154 7.62 -6.75 -9.67
C ASN A 154 6.24 -7.09 -9.08
N GLU A 155 5.25 -6.24 -9.34
CA GLU A 155 3.83 -6.49 -9.06
C GLU A 155 2.94 -5.43 -9.75
N LEU A 156 1.66 -5.39 -9.39
CA LEU A 156 0.67 -4.42 -9.88
C LEU A 156 0.47 -3.25 -8.90
N GLY A 157 0.27 -2.06 -9.45
CA GLY A 157 -0.27 -0.87 -8.81
C GLY A 157 -1.73 -0.62 -9.22
N TYR A 158 -2.52 0.10 -8.40
CA TYR A 158 -3.88 0.43 -8.79
C TYR A 158 -4.48 1.66 -8.07
N VAL A 159 -5.22 2.45 -8.87
CA VAL A 159 -6.13 3.48 -8.37
C VAL A 159 -7.54 2.90 -8.36
N ARG A 160 -8.24 2.93 -7.23
CA ARG A 160 -9.63 2.47 -7.13
C ARG A 160 -10.53 3.52 -6.50
N TYR A 161 -11.64 3.80 -7.17
CA TYR A 161 -12.74 4.56 -6.57
C TYR A 161 -13.54 3.67 -5.61
N TYR A 162 -13.65 4.09 -4.35
CA TYR A 162 -14.54 3.49 -3.36
C TYR A 162 -15.71 4.46 -3.10
N GLY A 163 -16.81 4.25 -3.82
CA GLY A 163 -18.07 4.97 -3.60
C GLY A 163 -19.18 4.04 -3.10
N PRO A 164 -20.37 4.57 -2.77
CA PRO A 164 -21.50 3.75 -2.36
C PRO A 164 -21.93 2.84 -3.52
N MET A 165 -21.51 1.58 -3.45
CA MET A 165 -21.92 0.52 -4.36
C MET A 165 -22.80 -0.46 -3.58
N GLY A 166 -24.11 -0.18 -3.55
CA GLY A 166 -25.10 -1.11 -3.00
C GLY A 166 -25.61 -2.08 -4.08
N PRO A 167 -26.16 -3.25 -3.70
CA PRO A 167 -26.84 -4.14 -4.64
C PRO A 167 -27.95 -3.38 -5.38
N GLY A 168 -27.93 -3.40 -6.71
CA GLY A 168 -28.93 -2.73 -7.56
C GLY A 168 -28.66 -1.25 -7.86
N MET A 169 -27.56 -0.67 -7.37
CA MET A 169 -27.15 0.68 -7.75
C MET A 169 -26.33 0.64 -9.04
N CYS A 170 -26.76 1.36 -10.08
CA CYS A 170 -25.86 1.71 -11.17
C CYS A 170 -24.77 2.63 -10.60
N PRO A 171 -23.47 2.38 -10.87
CA PRO A 171 -22.43 3.28 -10.41
C PRO A 171 -22.72 4.69 -10.96
N PRO A 172 -22.72 5.74 -10.12
CA PRO A 172 -22.76 7.09 -10.65
C PRO A 172 -21.57 7.28 -11.61
N PRO A 173 -21.65 8.22 -12.56
CA PRO A 173 -20.51 8.55 -13.39
C PRO A 173 -19.29 8.77 -12.49
N LEU A 174 -18.24 7.96 -12.69
CA LEU A 174 -17.04 8.08 -11.88
C LEU A 174 -16.49 9.50 -12.09
N PRO A 175 -16.13 10.22 -11.01
CA PRO A 175 -15.52 11.52 -11.16
C PRO A 175 -14.21 11.36 -11.95
N ARG A 176 -13.89 12.37 -12.77
CA ARG A 176 -12.59 12.43 -13.45
C ARG A 176 -11.49 12.36 -12.39
N ALA A 177 -10.58 11.40 -12.53
CA ALA A 177 -9.38 11.28 -11.70
C ALA A 177 -8.16 11.41 -12.60
N GLU A 178 -7.31 12.39 -12.30
CA GLU A 178 -5.97 12.48 -12.86
C GLU A 178 -5.01 11.95 -11.81
N VAL A 179 -4.26 10.90 -12.15
CA VAL A 179 -3.32 10.28 -11.23
C VAL A 179 -1.94 10.20 -11.86
N ILE A 180 -0.94 10.53 -11.05
CA ILE A 180 0.46 10.34 -11.42
C ILE A 180 0.95 9.17 -10.57
N ILE A 181 1.26 8.07 -11.26
CA ILE A 181 1.84 6.89 -10.63
C ILE A 181 3.35 6.98 -10.84
N TYR A 182 4.08 6.97 -9.74
CA TYR A 182 5.53 7.01 -9.76
C TYR A 182 6.09 5.61 -9.63
N ASP A 183 7.23 5.35 -10.28
CA ASP A 183 7.91 4.08 -10.10
C ASP A 183 8.40 3.94 -8.65
N PRO A 184 8.25 2.76 -8.03
CA PRO A 184 8.82 2.52 -6.73
C PRO A 184 10.34 2.51 -6.77
N PHE A 185 10.96 2.71 -5.61
CA PHE A 185 12.40 2.57 -5.46
C PHE A 185 12.75 1.75 -4.21
N SER A 186 13.95 1.15 -4.21
CA SER A 186 14.43 0.29 -3.14
C SER A 186 15.87 0.64 -2.81
N ARG A 187 16.21 0.55 -1.52
CA ARG A 187 17.60 0.60 -1.04
C ARG A 187 18.23 -0.80 -0.96
N THR A 188 17.52 -1.84 -1.39
CA THR A 188 18.07 -3.20 -1.37
C THR A 188 19.21 -3.30 -2.39
N LEU A 189 20.36 -3.81 -1.96
CA LEU A 189 21.48 -4.05 -2.87
C LEU A 189 21.05 -4.99 -4.00
N GLY A 190 21.34 -4.60 -5.24
CA GLY A 190 20.97 -5.38 -6.43
C GLY A 190 19.52 -5.22 -6.89
N ALA A 191 18.78 -4.21 -6.40
CA ALA A 191 17.46 -3.86 -6.91
C ALA A 191 17.50 -3.19 -8.30
N GLY A 192 18.66 -2.68 -8.72
CA GLY A 192 18.84 -1.94 -9.97
C GLY A 192 18.85 -0.43 -9.78
#